data_AF-A0A7V4FLL0-F1
#
_entry.id   AF-A0A7V4FLL0-F1
#
_cell.length_a   1.000
_cell.length_b   1.000
_cell.length_c   1.000
_cell.angle_alpha   90.00
_cell.angle_beta   90.00
_cell.angle_gamma   90.00
#
_symmetry.space_group_name_H-M   'P 1'
#
loop_
_entity.id
_entity.type
_entity.pdbx_description
1 polymer ?
#
loop_
_entity_poly.entity_id
_entity_poly.type
_entity_poly.pdbx_seq_one_letter_code
_entity_poly.pdbx_strand_id
1 'polypeptide(L)'
;MEKRVLLFIVIIINLFGLTVMAQSLKDLESSLPFEINGWKQIEEDRLFDNESLYDYIDGSAEMFLSFGFSNVFNRIYSRDNQPDIIVDIFHMNSSYDSYGVFSHSVGKIENELGQQSQRTEGAIIFWKNNYYISILCHPETDESKQTIYELAKIIDKSIIETGNLPPVLKYLPKENLISESIRYFRHYNWLNSHKFISNDNILNIEQNTHGLLARYTHDNDNAILLIVLYPDNASAEKALNKFVDNYDEKILPNEFVKTGNGLWANVKRIENFITGIFDSTNKEFAEKILVDIEKLIKSK
;
A
#
# COMPACT_ATOMS: atom_id res chain seq x y z
N MET A 1 41.80 25.12 45.85
CA MET A 1 42.13 23.91 45.08
C MET A 1 40.83 23.18 44.78
N GLU A 2 40.11 23.57 43.73
CA GLU A 2 39.03 22.75 43.13
C GLU A 2 38.94 23.13 41.66
N LYS A 3 39.39 22.23 40.77
CA LYS A 3 39.22 22.34 39.33
C LYS A 3 37.88 21.70 38.97
N ARG A 4 36.90 22.50 38.56
CA ARG A 4 35.70 22.00 37.87
C ARG A 4 36.08 21.65 36.44
N VAL A 5 36.12 20.35 36.13
CA VAL A 5 36.26 19.84 34.76
C VAL A 5 34.86 19.83 34.13
N LEU A 6 34.65 20.66 33.12
CA LEU A 6 33.44 20.66 32.31
C LEU A 6 33.59 19.54 31.27
N LEU A 7 32.73 18.53 31.35
CA LEU A 7 32.68 17.41 30.40
C LEU A 7 31.85 17.83 29.18
N PHE A 8 32.49 18.08 28.04
CA PHE A 8 31.80 18.24 26.75
C PHE A 8 31.46 16.84 26.21
N ILE A 9 30.19 16.44 26.31
CA ILE A 9 29.66 15.29 25.58
C ILE A 9 29.35 15.75 24.16
N VAL A 10 30.21 15.40 23.21
CA VAL A 10 29.92 15.53 21.78
C VAL A 10 28.94 14.41 21.42
N ILE A 11 27.68 14.78 21.21
CA ILE A 11 26.68 13.90 20.60
C ILE A 11 27.08 13.77 19.13
N ILE A 12 27.78 12.68 18.77
CA ILE A 12 27.93 12.26 17.38
C ILE A 12 26.56 11.73 16.95
N ILE A 13 25.74 12.61 16.39
CA ILE A 13 24.52 12.22 15.68
C ILE A 13 24.98 11.52 14.41
N ASN A 14 24.48 10.29 14.21
CA ASN A 14 24.74 9.38 13.10
C ASN A 14 24.50 10.06 11.73
N LEU A 15 25.51 10.74 11.18
CA LEU A 15 25.50 11.26 9.81
C LEU A 15 25.62 10.16 8.74
N PHE A 16 26.00 8.94 9.14
CA PHE A 16 26.22 7.82 8.23
C PHE A 16 24.93 7.25 7.60
N GLY A 17 23.79 7.32 8.30
CA GLY A 17 22.51 6.82 7.78
C GLY A 17 21.96 7.66 6.63
N LEU A 18 22.16 8.99 6.69
CA LEU A 18 21.70 9.93 5.66
C LEU A 18 22.49 9.81 4.37
N THR A 19 23.81 9.62 4.45
CA THR A 19 24.69 9.52 3.27
C THR A 19 24.47 8.25 2.46
N VAL A 20 24.18 7.11 3.11
CA VAL A 20 23.96 5.83 2.40
C VAL A 20 22.62 5.81 1.67
N MET A 21 21.56 6.33 2.31
CA MET A 21 20.24 6.49 1.69
C MET A 21 20.34 7.38 0.43
N ALA A 22 20.94 8.57 0.54
CA ALA A 22 21.10 9.50 -0.58
C ALA A 22 21.92 8.93 -1.75
N GLN A 23 22.92 8.09 -1.47
CA GLN A 23 23.72 7.42 -2.50
C GLN A 23 22.86 6.41 -3.28
N SER A 24 22.06 5.60 -2.58
CA SER A 24 21.18 4.59 -3.21
C SER A 24 20.08 5.19 -4.10
N LEU A 25 19.55 6.37 -3.75
CA LEU A 25 18.57 7.12 -4.55
C LEU A 25 19.15 7.45 -5.94
N LYS A 26 20.36 8.02 -5.95
CA LYS A 26 21.06 8.42 -7.18
C LYS A 26 21.41 7.24 -8.08
N ASP A 27 21.60 6.05 -7.52
CA ASP A 27 22.03 4.86 -8.25
C ASP A 27 20.89 4.24 -9.09
N LEU A 28 19.63 4.31 -8.62
CA LEU A 28 18.48 3.78 -9.37
C LEU A 28 18.09 4.71 -10.53
N GLU A 29 17.97 6.01 -10.26
CA GLU A 29 17.60 7.01 -11.26
C GLU A 29 18.63 7.06 -12.41
N SER A 30 19.91 6.91 -12.07
CA SER A 30 21.01 6.85 -13.04
C SER A 30 21.02 5.58 -13.88
N SER A 31 20.22 4.55 -13.55
CA SER A 31 20.15 3.31 -14.33
C SER A 31 19.29 3.46 -15.60
N LEU A 32 18.42 4.47 -15.62
CA LEU A 32 17.59 4.77 -16.77
C LEU A 32 18.44 5.32 -17.93
N PRO A 33 18.34 4.75 -19.14
CA PRO A 33 19.09 5.23 -20.29
C PRO A 33 18.60 6.61 -20.73
N PHE A 34 19.45 7.41 -21.36
CA PHE A 34 19.05 8.68 -21.97
C PHE A 34 18.27 8.50 -23.28
N GLU A 35 18.42 7.34 -23.92
CA GLU A 35 17.69 6.97 -25.13
C GLU A 35 17.43 5.46 -25.15
N ILE A 36 16.23 5.05 -25.57
CA ILE A 36 15.85 3.64 -25.75
C ILE A 36 14.88 3.53 -26.93
N ASN A 37 15.15 2.64 -27.89
CA ASN A 37 14.29 2.40 -29.06
C ASN A 37 13.87 3.67 -29.82
N GLY A 38 14.72 4.70 -29.83
CA GLY A 38 14.47 6.00 -30.45
C GLY A 38 13.65 7.00 -29.60
N TRP A 39 13.16 6.59 -28.43
CA TRP A 39 12.66 7.50 -27.39
C TRP A 39 13.83 8.11 -26.64
N LYS A 40 13.92 9.44 -26.69
CA LYS A 40 14.98 10.21 -26.05
C LYS A 40 14.42 10.95 -24.85
N GLN A 41 15.20 11.02 -23.78
CA GLN A 41 14.86 11.90 -22.66
C GLN A 41 14.61 13.31 -23.20
N ILE A 42 13.50 13.88 -22.75
CA ILE A 42 13.22 15.30 -22.91
C ILE A 42 13.24 15.95 -21.54
N GLU A 43 13.59 17.24 -21.52
CA GLU A 43 13.72 18.02 -20.29
C GLU A 43 14.76 17.45 -19.31
N GLU A 44 15.02 18.20 -18.25
CA GLU A 44 15.81 17.68 -17.12
C GLU A 44 14.94 16.76 -16.27
N ASP A 45 15.57 15.80 -15.59
CA ASP A 45 14.87 14.95 -14.64
C ASP A 45 14.21 15.80 -13.55
N ARG A 46 12.98 15.43 -13.21
CA ARG A 46 12.17 16.17 -12.23
C ARG A 46 12.09 15.37 -10.95
N LEU A 47 12.26 16.03 -9.82
CA LEU A 47 12.14 15.44 -8.50
C LEU A 47 11.08 16.22 -7.71
N PHE A 48 10.09 15.50 -7.21
CA PHE A 48 9.04 16.08 -6.37
C PHE A 48 9.07 15.44 -4.99
N ASP A 49 8.97 16.26 -3.96
CA ASP A 49 8.93 15.88 -2.55
C ASP A 49 7.53 16.14 -1.96
N ASN A 50 7.39 16.01 -0.64
CA ASN A 50 6.10 16.20 0.04
C ASN A 50 5.47 17.58 -0.22
N GLU A 51 6.27 18.62 -0.46
CA GLU A 51 5.78 19.99 -0.64
C GLU A 51 5.36 20.26 -2.09
N SER A 52 5.99 19.58 -3.04
CA SER A 52 5.80 19.80 -4.48
C SER A 52 4.99 18.71 -5.19
N LEU A 53 4.64 17.60 -4.50
CA LEU A 53 3.90 16.50 -5.11
C LEU A 53 2.50 16.91 -5.62
N TYR A 54 1.80 17.81 -4.92
CA TYR A 54 0.48 18.28 -5.37
C TYR A 54 0.54 19.07 -6.67
N ASP A 55 1.66 19.76 -6.95
CA ASP A 55 1.86 20.45 -8.22
C ASP A 55 2.08 19.46 -9.39
N TYR A 56 2.53 18.23 -9.07
CA TYR A 56 2.77 17.19 -10.05
C TYR A 56 1.55 16.27 -10.28
N ILE A 57 0.96 15.72 -9.21
CA ILE A 57 -0.12 14.73 -9.30
C ILE A 57 -1.34 15.16 -8.47
N ASP A 58 -2.09 16.12 -9.01
CA ASP A 58 -3.31 16.60 -8.39
C ASP A 58 -4.37 15.47 -8.28
N GLY A 59 -5.01 15.36 -7.12
CA GLY A 59 -6.00 14.33 -6.77
C GLY A 59 -5.43 12.99 -6.30
N SER A 60 -4.29 12.51 -6.85
CA SER A 60 -3.69 11.22 -6.41
C SER A 60 -2.55 11.38 -5.40
N ALA A 61 -2.01 12.60 -5.22
CA ALA A 61 -0.96 12.88 -4.23
C ALA A 61 -1.31 12.41 -2.81
N GLU A 62 -2.57 12.56 -2.40
CA GLU A 62 -3.06 12.15 -1.07
C GLU A 62 -2.82 10.66 -0.79
N MET A 63 -2.93 9.81 -1.82
CA MET A 63 -2.57 8.38 -1.73
C MET A 63 -1.13 8.24 -1.28
N PHE A 64 -0.18 8.76 -2.04
CA PHE A 64 1.23 8.61 -1.72
C PHE A 64 1.57 9.20 -0.35
N LEU A 65 1.08 10.41 -0.03
CA LEU A 65 1.34 11.10 1.23
C LEU A 65 0.84 10.31 2.45
N SER A 66 -0.33 9.68 2.35
CA SER A 66 -0.87 8.84 3.40
C SER A 66 -0.09 7.52 3.61
N PHE A 67 0.73 7.14 2.63
CA PHE A 67 1.54 5.92 2.59
C PHE A 67 3.04 6.22 2.70
N GLY A 68 3.48 7.07 3.62
CA GLY A 68 4.91 7.23 3.90
C GLY A 68 5.75 7.62 2.68
N PHE A 69 5.22 8.45 1.79
CA PHE A 69 5.94 9.00 0.66
C PHE A 69 7.16 9.82 1.09
N SER A 70 8.24 9.71 0.33
CA SER A 70 9.48 10.48 0.51
C SER A 70 9.67 11.45 -0.65
N ASN A 71 9.75 10.93 -1.86
CA ASN A 71 9.90 11.70 -3.10
C ASN A 71 9.52 10.84 -4.31
N VAL A 72 9.33 11.48 -5.46
CA VAL A 72 9.18 10.82 -6.76
C VAL A 72 10.14 11.43 -7.77
N PHE A 73 10.94 10.57 -8.38
CA PHE A 73 11.69 10.88 -9.58
C PHE A 73 10.79 10.71 -10.79
N ASN A 74 10.83 11.66 -11.71
CA ASN A 74 10.09 11.64 -12.96
C ASN A 74 11.01 11.92 -14.15
N ARG A 75 10.93 11.07 -15.17
CA ARG A 75 11.56 11.27 -16.48
C ARG A 75 10.55 11.07 -17.60
N ILE A 76 10.60 11.95 -18.59
CA ILE A 76 9.80 11.84 -19.81
C ILE A 76 10.71 11.50 -20.98
N TYR A 77 10.28 10.55 -21.80
CA TYR A 77 10.91 10.25 -23.08
C TYR A 77 9.97 10.58 -24.24
N SER A 78 10.51 11.18 -25.30
CA SER A 78 9.75 11.52 -26.51
C SER A 78 10.39 10.93 -27.77
N ARG A 79 9.54 10.69 -28.77
CA ARG A 79 9.93 10.21 -30.10
C ARG A 79 8.94 10.74 -31.14
N ASP A 80 9.46 11.21 -32.28
CA ASP A 80 8.63 11.70 -33.37
C ASP A 80 7.57 10.67 -33.81
N ASN A 81 6.33 11.14 -33.94
CA ASN A 81 5.14 10.35 -34.31
C ASN A 81 4.81 9.19 -33.34
N GLN A 82 5.26 9.29 -32.10
CA GLN A 82 4.93 8.33 -31.04
C GLN A 82 4.49 9.11 -29.79
N PRO A 83 3.66 8.49 -28.92
CA PRO A 83 3.32 9.09 -27.63
C PRO A 83 4.53 9.11 -26.70
N ASP A 84 4.54 10.08 -25.78
CA ASP A 84 5.58 10.19 -24.77
C ASP A 84 5.46 9.04 -23.75
N ILE A 85 6.61 8.62 -23.22
CA ILE A 85 6.70 7.65 -22.13
C ILE A 85 7.06 8.41 -20.86
N ILE A 86 6.23 8.30 -19.84
CA ILE A 86 6.42 8.91 -18.53
C ILE A 86 6.85 7.81 -17.57
N VAL A 87 8.00 7.97 -16.93
CA VAL A 87 8.53 7.06 -15.90
C VAL A 87 8.51 7.78 -14.57
N ASP A 88 7.76 7.23 -13.62
CA ASP A 88 7.76 7.64 -12.23
C ASP A 88 8.35 6.55 -11.33
N ILE A 89 9.32 6.95 -10.51
CA ILE A 89 9.92 6.11 -9.47
C ILE A 89 9.62 6.76 -8.12
N PHE A 90 8.62 6.25 -7.43
CA PHE A 90 8.23 6.71 -6.10
C PHE A 90 9.06 6.01 -5.03
N HIS A 91 9.68 6.80 -4.18
CA HIS A 91 10.41 6.36 -3.01
C HIS A 91 9.50 6.45 -1.79
N MET A 92 9.27 5.31 -1.16
CA MET A 92 8.46 5.20 0.04
C MET A 92 9.36 4.93 1.26
N ASN A 93 8.85 5.18 2.46
CA ASN A 93 9.58 4.99 3.71
C ASN A 93 9.80 3.51 4.07
N SER A 94 8.96 2.60 3.54
CA SER A 94 9.09 1.17 3.79
C SER A 94 8.54 0.33 2.62
N SER A 95 8.85 -0.97 2.62
CA SER A 95 8.24 -1.90 1.66
C SER A 95 6.75 -2.13 1.90
N TYR A 96 6.25 -1.85 3.10
CA TYR A 96 4.82 -1.92 3.39
C TYR A 96 4.07 -0.75 2.74
N ASP A 97 4.74 0.38 2.60
CA ASP A 97 4.19 1.59 1.99
C ASP A 97 4.07 1.47 0.47
N SER A 98 5.13 0.99 -0.18
CA SER A 98 5.11 0.69 -1.61
C SER A 98 4.04 -0.37 -1.95
N TYR A 99 3.94 -1.43 -1.14
CA TYR A 99 2.86 -2.40 -1.28
C TYR A 99 1.48 -1.77 -1.03
N GLY A 100 1.34 -0.85 -0.08
CA GLY A 100 0.09 -0.16 0.23
C GLY A 100 -0.45 0.61 -0.96
N VAL A 101 0.38 1.44 -1.58
CA VAL A 101 0.04 2.15 -2.82
C VAL A 101 -0.27 1.15 -3.94
N PHE A 102 0.56 0.13 -4.13
CA PHE A 102 0.34 -0.92 -5.13
C PHE A 102 -1.00 -1.65 -4.97
N SER A 103 -1.38 -1.97 -3.73
CA SER A 103 -2.62 -2.69 -3.45
C SER A 103 -3.86 -1.90 -3.87
N HIS A 104 -3.77 -0.57 -3.98
CA HIS A 104 -4.85 0.30 -4.46
C HIS A 104 -4.82 0.54 -5.97
N SER A 105 -3.76 0.11 -6.66
CA SER A 105 -3.67 0.22 -8.13
C SER A 105 -4.68 -0.69 -8.83
N VAL A 106 -4.97 -0.36 -10.09
CA VAL A 106 -5.95 -1.07 -10.92
C VAL A 106 -5.23 -1.84 -12.01
N GLY A 107 -5.56 -3.11 -12.17
CA GLY A 107 -5.01 -3.95 -13.23
C GLY A 107 -5.05 -5.42 -12.83
N LYS A 108 -4.67 -6.27 -13.77
CA LYS A 108 -4.47 -7.70 -13.49
C LYS A 108 -3.13 -7.87 -12.77
N ILE A 109 -3.14 -8.59 -11.64
CA ILE A 109 -1.90 -8.90 -10.92
C ILE A 109 -1.07 -9.90 -11.72
N GLU A 110 0.20 -9.57 -11.90
CA GLU A 110 1.24 -10.36 -12.52
C GLU A 110 2.47 -10.36 -11.60
N ASN A 111 3.43 -11.25 -11.83
CA ASN A 111 4.63 -11.38 -10.97
C ASN A 111 5.90 -11.45 -11.83
N GLU A 112 5.89 -10.83 -13.01
CA GLU A 112 7.05 -10.82 -13.91
C GLU A 112 8.05 -9.71 -13.54
N LEU A 113 7.55 -8.59 -13.00
CA LEU A 113 8.35 -7.43 -12.62
C LEU A 113 8.16 -7.14 -11.14
N GLY A 114 9.23 -6.70 -10.49
CA GLY A 114 9.18 -6.39 -9.07
C GLY A 114 8.90 -7.62 -8.20
N GLN A 115 8.25 -7.38 -7.07
CA GLN A 115 7.66 -8.45 -6.26
C GLN A 115 6.25 -8.79 -6.74
N GLN A 116 5.51 -7.79 -7.22
CA GLN A 116 4.26 -7.93 -7.95
C GLN A 116 4.14 -6.75 -8.93
N SER A 117 3.46 -6.99 -10.04
CA SER A 117 3.18 -6.02 -11.09
C SER A 117 1.72 -6.02 -11.49
N GLN A 118 1.28 -4.94 -12.12
CA GLN A 118 -0.02 -4.79 -12.77
C GLN A 118 0.17 -4.19 -14.15
N ARG A 119 -0.61 -4.69 -15.11
CA ARG A 119 -0.65 -4.19 -16.47
C ARG A 119 -2.07 -3.75 -16.83
N THR A 120 -2.17 -2.56 -17.42
CA THR A 120 -3.34 -2.09 -18.17
C THR A 120 -2.87 -1.62 -19.55
N GLU A 121 -3.79 -1.27 -20.44
CA GLU A 121 -3.41 -0.60 -21.70
C GLU A 121 -2.65 0.70 -21.38
N GLY A 122 -1.45 0.85 -21.94
CA GLY A 122 -0.59 2.02 -21.78
C GLY A 122 0.16 2.15 -20.44
N ALA A 123 -0.04 1.27 -19.46
CA ALA A 123 0.63 1.36 -18.16
C ALA A 123 1.24 0.05 -17.65
N ILE A 124 2.46 0.11 -17.12
CA ILE A 124 3.06 -0.92 -16.27
C ILE A 124 3.27 -0.31 -14.88
N ILE A 125 2.73 -0.97 -13.86
CA ILE A 125 2.93 -0.60 -12.46
C ILE A 125 3.56 -1.79 -11.74
N PHE A 126 4.57 -1.56 -10.90
CA PHE A 126 5.09 -2.61 -10.02
C PHE A 126 5.69 -2.02 -8.75
N TRP A 127 5.91 -2.86 -7.75
CA TRP A 127 6.62 -2.48 -6.54
C TRP A 127 7.74 -3.46 -6.24
N LYS A 128 8.82 -2.97 -5.63
CA LYS A 128 9.93 -3.80 -5.15
C LYS A 128 10.67 -3.07 -4.05
N ASN A 129 10.88 -3.75 -2.93
CA ASN A 129 11.35 -3.08 -1.71
C ASN A 129 10.49 -1.85 -1.40
N ASN A 130 11.08 -0.71 -1.08
CA ASN A 130 10.40 0.54 -0.77
C ASN A 130 10.09 1.40 -2.01
N TYR A 131 10.17 0.83 -3.22
CA TYR A 131 9.89 1.54 -4.46
C TYR A 131 8.53 1.15 -5.03
N TYR A 132 7.78 2.14 -5.50
CA TYR A 132 6.61 1.98 -6.36
C TYR A 132 6.89 2.64 -7.71
N ILE A 133 6.71 1.89 -8.80
CA ILE A 133 7.13 2.30 -10.14
C ILE A 133 5.88 2.36 -11.02
N SER A 134 5.73 3.45 -11.76
CA SER A 134 4.71 3.63 -12.79
C SER A 134 5.39 4.01 -14.10
N ILE A 135 5.11 3.27 -15.17
CA ILE A 135 5.54 3.61 -16.53
C ILE A 135 4.31 3.72 -17.40
N LEU A 136 4.07 4.92 -17.92
CA LEU A 136 2.86 5.28 -18.66
C LEU A 136 3.20 5.73 -20.08
N CYS A 137 2.40 5.31 -21.04
CA CYS A 137 2.42 5.79 -22.42
C CYS A 137 1.01 5.64 -23.00
N HIS A 138 0.38 6.77 -23.37
CA HIS A 138 -0.97 6.77 -23.89
C HIS A 138 -1.10 7.68 -25.12
N PRO A 139 -1.75 7.23 -26.21
CA PRO A 139 -2.26 5.87 -26.44
C PRO A 139 -1.14 4.82 -26.53
N GLU A 140 -1.44 3.54 -26.29
CA GLU A 140 -0.46 2.46 -26.48
C GLU A 140 -0.29 2.16 -27.98
N THR A 141 0.97 1.98 -28.40
CA THR A 141 1.40 1.49 -29.72
C THR A 141 2.19 0.20 -29.53
N ASP A 142 2.37 -0.60 -30.59
CA ASP A 142 3.20 -1.81 -30.51
C ASP A 142 4.65 -1.48 -30.11
N GLU A 143 5.21 -0.38 -30.61
CA GLU A 143 6.57 0.05 -30.29
C GLU A 143 6.71 0.61 -28.87
N SER A 144 5.73 1.41 -28.41
CA SER A 144 5.74 1.93 -27.04
C SER A 144 5.54 0.81 -26.03
N LYS A 145 4.67 -0.16 -26.30
CA LYS A 145 4.46 -1.36 -25.47
C LYS A 145 5.75 -2.13 -25.23
N GLN A 146 6.54 -2.38 -26.27
CA GLN A 146 7.84 -3.03 -26.11
C GLN A 146 8.79 -2.17 -25.27
N THR A 147 8.83 -0.87 -25.54
CA THR A 147 9.76 0.06 -24.89
C THR A 147 9.48 0.24 -23.40
N ILE A 148 8.21 0.41 -22.99
CA ILE A 148 7.87 0.52 -21.56
C ILE A 148 8.23 -0.74 -20.78
N TYR A 149 8.14 -1.91 -21.41
CA TYR A 149 8.46 -3.18 -20.80
C TYR A 149 9.98 -3.39 -20.68
N GLU A 150 10.77 -2.93 -21.65
CA GLU A 150 12.23 -2.88 -21.55
C GLU A 150 12.70 -1.92 -20.45
N LEU A 151 12.10 -0.73 -20.35
CA LEU A 151 12.34 0.22 -19.26
C LEU A 151 12.01 -0.40 -17.90
N ALA A 152 10.86 -1.07 -17.77
CA ALA A 152 10.47 -1.74 -16.52
C ALA A 152 11.50 -2.80 -16.10
N LYS A 153 12.04 -3.58 -17.05
CA LYS A 153 13.10 -4.57 -16.79
C LYS A 153 14.41 -3.95 -16.35
N ILE A 154 14.78 -2.78 -16.90
CA ILE A 154 15.97 -2.05 -16.48
C ILE A 154 15.81 -1.63 -15.02
N ILE A 155 14.69 -0.98 -14.68
CA ILE A 155 14.40 -0.51 -13.31
C ILE A 155 14.35 -1.69 -12.33
N ASP A 156 13.63 -2.76 -12.64
CA ASP A 156 13.51 -3.94 -11.77
C ASP A 156 14.88 -4.58 -11.46
N LYS A 157 15.75 -4.70 -12.47
CA LYS A 157 17.10 -5.26 -12.28
C LYS A 157 18.02 -4.35 -11.45
N SER A 158 17.78 -3.05 -11.47
CA SER A 158 18.55 -2.08 -10.68
C SER A 158 18.18 -2.09 -9.20
N ILE A 159 16.96 -2.51 -8.85
CA ILE A 159 16.55 -2.68 -7.45
C ILE A 159 17.01 -4.07 -6.97
N ILE A 160 18.11 -4.11 -6.22
CA ILE A 160 18.75 -5.37 -5.80
C ILE A 160 17.94 -6.10 -4.71
N GLU A 161 17.46 -5.34 -3.72
CA GLU A 161 16.77 -5.91 -2.56
C GLU A 161 15.27 -6.07 -2.81
N THR A 162 14.67 -7.08 -2.19
CA THR A 162 13.23 -7.22 -2.06
C THR A 162 12.81 -6.78 -0.65
N GLY A 163 11.58 -6.30 -0.54
CA GLY A 163 10.98 -5.89 0.72
C GLY A 163 10.08 -6.96 1.31
N ASN A 164 9.80 -6.84 2.61
CA ASN A 164 8.79 -7.70 3.24
C ASN A 164 7.38 -7.22 2.86
N LEU A 165 6.45 -8.17 2.70
CA LEU A 165 5.02 -7.87 2.66
C LEU A 165 4.52 -7.45 4.05
N PRO A 166 3.46 -6.63 4.15
CA PRO A 166 2.90 -6.27 5.45
C PRO A 166 2.53 -7.50 6.29
N PRO A 167 2.82 -7.48 7.60
CA PRO A 167 2.67 -8.65 8.47
C PRO A 167 1.22 -9.15 8.59
N VAL A 168 0.23 -8.29 8.31
CA VAL A 168 -1.20 -8.62 8.38
C VAL A 168 -1.66 -9.57 7.26
N LEU A 169 -1.00 -9.57 6.09
CA LEU A 169 -1.42 -10.40 4.94
C LEU A 169 -1.41 -11.90 5.23
N LYS A 170 -0.52 -12.35 6.12
CA LYS A 170 -0.37 -13.77 6.46
C LYS A 170 -1.59 -14.37 7.18
N TYR A 171 -2.54 -13.52 7.59
CA TYR A 171 -3.76 -13.92 8.30
C TYR A 171 -4.99 -13.96 7.40
N LEU A 172 -4.85 -13.77 6.08
CA LEU A 172 -5.95 -13.95 5.14
C LEU A 172 -6.26 -15.44 4.89
N PRO A 173 -7.51 -15.89 5.12
CA PRO A 173 -7.98 -17.16 4.59
C PRO A 173 -7.88 -17.18 3.07
N LYS A 174 -7.34 -18.26 2.51
CA LYS A 174 -7.11 -18.36 1.06
C LYS A 174 -8.34 -18.82 0.29
N GLU A 175 -9.22 -19.59 0.93
CA GLU A 175 -10.42 -20.12 0.28
C GLU A 175 -11.40 -18.97 -0.03
N ASN A 176 -11.98 -18.96 -1.24
CA ASN A 176 -12.95 -17.96 -1.70
C ASN A 176 -12.45 -16.51 -1.77
N LEU A 177 -11.16 -16.26 -1.57
CA LEU A 177 -10.54 -14.94 -1.62
C LEU A 177 -10.41 -14.43 -3.06
N ILE A 178 -10.88 -13.20 -3.31
CA ILE A 178 -10.58 -12.46 -4.54
C ILE A 178 -9.25 -11.74 -4.33
N SER A 179 -8.15 -12.26 -4.85
CA SER A 179 -6.80 -11.77 -4.55
C SER A 179 -6.59 -10.30 -4.95
N GLU A 180 -7.19 -9.85 -6.04
CA GLU A 180 -7.13 -8.49 -6.57
C GLU A 180 -7.92 -7.47 -5.73
N SER A 181 -8.72 -7.95 -4.76
CA SER A 181 -9.49 -7.10 -3.86
C SER A 181 -8.76 -6.72 -2.57
N ILE A 182 -7.56 -7.26 -2.36
CA ILE A 182 -6.76 -6.97 -1.17
C ILE A 182 -6.35 -5.50 -1.18
N ARG A 183 -6.66 -4.79 -0.09
CA ARG A 183 -6.31 -3.38 0.11
C ARG A 183 -5.65 -3.22 1.46
N TYR A 184 -4.38 -2.84 1.47
CA TYR A 184 -3.62 -2.61 2.69
C TYR A 184 -3.50 -1.13 2.98
N PHE A 185 -3.78 -0.72 4.22
CA PHE A 185 -3.79 0.67 4.62
C PHE A 185 -3.26 0.88 6.04
N ARG A 186 -2.67 2.06 6.26
CA ARG A 186 -2.29 2.56 7.59
C ARG A 186 -2.93 3.92 7.92
N HIS A 187 -3.91 4.32 7.12
CA HIS A 187 -4.71 5.52 7.30
C HIS A 187 -6.18 5.21 7.05
N TYR A 188 -7.07 5.64 7.96
CA TYR A 188 -8.47 5.23 7.97
C TYR A 188 -9.27 5.69 6.74
N ASN A 189 -8.88 6.79 6.08
CA ASN A 189 -9.56 7.28 4.87
C ASN A 189 -9.66 6.23 3.76
N TRP A 190 -8.67 5.34 3.62
CA TRP A 190 -8.66 4.28 2.59
C TRP A 190 -9.56 3.10 2.90
N LEU A 191 -10.01 2.97 4.15
CA LEU A 191 -11.07 2.03 4.48
C LEU A 191 -12.36 2.43 3.73
N ASN A 192 -12.70 3.72 3.79
CA ASN A 192 -13.96 4.25 3.28
C ASN A 192 -14.08 4.26 1.75
N SER A 193 -12.96 4.17 1.01
CA SER A 193 -13.01 4.02 -0.46
C SER A 193 -13.50 2.64 -0.91
N HIS A 194 -13.51 1.65 -0.02
CA HIS A 194 -13.88 0.27 -0.32
C HIS A 194 -15.01 -0.27 0.55
N LYS A 195 -15.10 0.18 1.80
CA LYS A 195 -16.20 -0.08 2.71
C LYS A 195 -16.38 1.13 3.61
N PHE A 196 -17.45 1.88 3.41
CA PHE A 196 -17.79 2.97 4.33
C PHE A 196 -18.06 2.41 5.72
N ILE A 197 -17.30 2.90 6.71
CA ILE A 197 -17.45 2.54 8.13
C ILE A 197 -17.84 3.75 8.96
N SER A 198 -17.11 4.86 8.84
CA SER A 198 -17.42 6.14 9.49
C SER A 198 -16.54 7.24 8.90
N ASN A 199 -17.00 8.49 8.97
CA ASN A 199 -16.17 9.65 8.62
C ASN A 199 -15.02 9.87 9.62
N ASP A 200 -15.15 9.35 10.84
CA ASP A 200 -14.15 9.46 11.89
C ASP A 200 -13.26 8.21 11.96
N ASN A 201 -12.05 8.37 12.51
CA ASN A 201 -11.15 7.26 12.80
C ASN A 201 -11.63 6.43 14.01
N ILE A 202 -12.79 5.77 13.91
CA ILE A 202 -13.41 5.02 15.01
C ILE A 202 -12.70 3.71 15.33
N LEU A 203 -11.84 3.24 14.43
CA LEU A 203 -10.97 2.07 14.62
C LEU A 203 -9.56 2.45 15.12
N ASN A 204 -9.26 3.73 15.34
CA ASN A 204 -7.89 4.19 15.70
C ASN A 204 -6.80 3.62 14.78
N ILE A 205 -7.05 3.60 13.46
CA ILE A 205 -6.07 3.21 12.45
C ILE A 205 -5.09 4.36 12.28
N GLU A 206 -3.84 4.12 12.67
CA GLU A 206 -2.73 5.07 12.62
C GLU A 206 -1.53 4.43 11.90
N GLN A 207 -0.45 5.18 11.68
CA GLN A 207 0.74 4.70 10.95
C GLN A 207 1.43 3.47 11.56
N ASN A 208 1.20 3.17 12.85
CA ASN A 208 1.71 1.97 13.54
C ASN A 208 0.71 0.80 13.54
N THR A 209 -0.43 0.94 12.87
CA THR A 209 -1.42 -0.12 12.68
C THR A 209 -1.33 -0.68 11.26
N HIS A 210 -1.70 -1.96 11.11
CA HIS A 210 -1.74 -2.63 9.81
C HIS A 210 -3.18 -3.01 9.50
N GLY A 211 -3.86 -2.19 8.70
CA GLY A 211 -5.21 -2.42 8.21
C GLY A 211 -5.23 -3.15 6.88
N LEU A 212 -6.22 -4.03 6.71
CA LEU A 212 -6.41 -4.83 5.52
C LEU A 212 -7.90 -5.03 5.24
N LEU A 213 -8.31 -4.78 4.00
CA LEU A 213 -9.59 -5.21 3.46
C LEU A 213 -9.38 -6.28 2.39
N ALA A 214 -10.29 -7.25 2.32
CA ALA A 214 -10.35 -8.22 1.24
C ALA A 214 -11.79 -8.68 0.99
N ARG A 215 -12.13 -8.96 -0.27
CA ARG A 215 -13.41 -9.52 -0.68
C ARG A 215 -13.32 -11.03 -0.83
N TYR A 216 -14.39 -11.68 -0.40
CA TYR A 216 -14.61 -13.11 -0.53
C TYR A 216 -15.91 -13.35 -1.31
N THR A 217 -15.92 -14.34 -2.20
CA THR A 217 -17.10 -14.71 -2.97
C THR A 217 -17.32 -16.21 -2.93
N HIS A 218 -18.55 -16.64 -2.66
CA HIS A 218 -18.95 -18.04 -2.69
C HIS A 218 -20.38 -18.15 -3.19
N ASP A 219 -20.60 -18.93 -4.24
CA ASP A 219 -21.84 -18.94 -5.02
C ASP A 219 -22.26 -17.52 -5.42
N ASN A 220 -23.42 -17.06 -4.96
CA ASN A 220 -23.93 -15.70 -5.21
C ASN A 220 -23.70 -14.74 -4.03
N ASP A 221 -22.97 -15.17 -2.99
CA ASP A 221 -22.70 -14.36 -1.81
C ASP A 221 -21.34 -13.64 -1.90
N ASN A 222 -21.30 -12.43 -1.33
CA ASN A 222 -20.10 -11.60 -1.26
C ASN A 222 -19.89 -11.18 0.19
N ALA A 223 -18.65 -11.23 0.68
CA ALA A 223 -18.32 -10.75 2.00
C ALA A 223 -17.08 -9.86 1.95
N ILE A 224 -17.06 -8.81 2.77
CA ILE A 224 -15.90 -7.95 2.97
C ILE A 224 -15.29 -8.26 4.33
N LEU A 225 -14.06 -8.75 4.31
CA LEU A 225 -13.26 -8.97 5.49
C LEU A 225 -12.40 -7.74 5.79
N LEU A 226 -12.45 -7.28 7.04
CA LEU A 226 -11.56 -6.32 7.65
C LEU A 226 -10.64 -7.04 8.65
N ILE A 227 -9.35 -6.76 8.58
CA ILE A 227 -8.37 -7.12 9.62
C ILE A 227 -7.59 -5.86 9.98
N VAL A 228 -7.49 -5.55 11.27
CA VAL A 228 -6.60 -4.50 11.77
C VAL A 228 -5.71 -5.08 12.85
N LEU A 229 -4.40 -5.07 12.61
CA LEU A 229 -3.36 -5.48 13.57
C LEU A 229 -2.81 -4.24 14.27
N TYR A 230 -2.92 -4.21 15.60
CA TYR A 230 -2.46 -3.14 16.47
C TYR A 230 -1.10 -3.47 17.12
N PRO A 231 -0.35 -2.46 17.60
CA PRO A 231 0.92 -2.69 18.30
C PRO A 231 0.80 -3.60 19.53
N ASP A 232 -0.32 -3.54 20.23
CA ASP A 232 -0.57 -4.30 21.46
C ASP A 232 -2.07 -4.55 21.71
N ASN A 233 -2.34 -5.39 22.70
CA ASN A 233 -3.71 -5.77 23.10
C ASN A 233 -4.54 -4.59 23.60
N ALA A 234 -3.93 -3.64 24.31
CA ALA A 234 -4.64 -2.49 24.89
C ALA A 234 -5.10 -1.52 23.79
N SER A 235 -4.28 -1.32 22.77
CA SER A 235 -4.60 -0.54 21.58
C SER A 235 -5.79 -1.14 20.82
N ALA A 236 -5.79 -2.46 20.62
CA ALA A 236 -6.90 -3.17 19.99
C ALA A 236 -8.20 -3.09 20.82
N GLU A 237 -8.11 -3.20 22.14
CA GLU A 237 -9.27 -3.05 23.02
C GLU A 237 -9.85 -1.63 22.97
N LYS A 238 -9.00 -0.61 23.04
CA LYS A 238 -9.41 0.79 22.90
C LYS A 238 -10.09 1.06 21.55
N ALA A 239 -9.55 0.50 20.47
CA ALA A 239 -10.14 0.60 19.15
C ALA A 239 -11.49 -0.11 19.04
N LEU A 240 -11.64 -1.30 19.63
CA LEU A 240 -12.92 -2.02 19.62
C LEU A 240 -14.00 -1.23 20.37
N ASN A 241 -13.67 -0.72 21.56
CA ASN A 241 -14.63 0.06 22.36
C ASN A 241 -15.08 1.32 21.60
N LYS A 242 -14.13 2.05 21.00
CA LYS A 242 -14.45 3.23 20.20
C LYS A 242 -15.31 2.87 18.98
N PHE A 243 -15.03 1.76 18.30
CA PHE A 243 -15.83 1.30 17.17
C PHE A 243 -17.27 1.02 17.61
N VAL A 244 -17.47 0.25 18.68
CA VAL A 244 -18.81 -0.11 19.18
C VAL A 244 -19.62 1.11 19.59
N ASP A 245 -18.97 2.08 20.24
CA ASP A 245 -19.63 3.30 20.72
C ASP A 245 -20.07 4.23 19.57
N ASN A 246 -19.41 4.16 18.41
CA ASN A 246 -19.55 5.16 17.34
C ASN A 246 -19.98 4.58 15.98
N TYR A 247 -20.15 3.26 15.85
CA TYR A 247 -20.59 2.66 14.59
C TYR A 247 -22.12 2.66 14.48
N ASP A 248 -22.64 3.26 13.41
CA ASP A 248 -24.06 3.59 13.25
C ASP A 248 -25.00 2.38 13.32
N GLU A 249 -24.57 1.23 12.79
CA GLU A 249 -25.37 -0.01 12.79
C GLU A 249 -25.40 -0.71 14.16
N LYS A 250 -24.73 -0.17 15.18
CA LYS A 250 -24.72 -0.66 16.58
C LYS A 250 -24.45 -2.16 16.70
N ILE A 251 -23.34 -2.61 16.09
CA ILE A 251 -22.89 -4.00 16.18
C ILE A 251 -22.49 -4.33 17.63
N LEU A 252 -22.97 -5.47 18.13
CA LEU A 252 -22.47 -6.06 19.38
C LEU A 252 -21.24 -6.92 19.08
N PRO A 253 -20.09 -6.71 19.78
CA PRO A 253 -18.89 -7.50 19.54
C PRO A 253 -19.10 -9.00 19.70
N ASN A 254 -18.49 -9.79 18.82
CA ASN A 254 -18.62 -11.25 18.73
C ASN A 254 -19.99 -11.76 18.29
N GLU A 255 -20.97 -10.89 18.04
CA GLU A 255 -22.30 -11.29 17.62
C GLU A 255 -22.53 -10.96 16.15
N PHE A 256 -23.16 -11.91 15.44
CA PHE A 256 -23.64 -11.66 14.10
C PHE A 256 -24.94 -10.87 14.16
N VAL A 257 -24.93 -9.67 13.59
CA VAL A 257 -26.10 -8.81 13.47
C VAL A 257 -26.48 -8.64 12.00
N LYS A 258 -27.78 -8.47 11.74
CA LYS A 258 -28.24 -7.99 10.44
C LYS A 258 -28.25 -6.47 10.47
N THR A 259 -27.51 -5.86 9.56
CA THR A 259 -27.48 -4.41 9.33
C THR A 259 -28.79 -3.95 8.68
N GLY A 260 -29.00 -2.63 8.60
CA GLY A 260 -30.23 -2.03 8.07
C GLY A 260 -30.56 -2.44 6.62
N ASN A 261 -29.57 -2.87 5.84
CA ASN A 261 -29.74 -3.37 4.48
C ASN A 261 -29.99 -4.90 4.41
N GLY A 262 -30.10 -5.59 5.55
CA GLY A 262 -30.36 -7.02 5.65
C GLY A 262 -29.13 -7.93 5.56
N LEU A 263 -27.93 -7.36 5.42
CA LEU A 263 -26.67 -8.11 5.33
C LEU A 263 -26.09 -8.40 6.72
N TRP A 264 -25.42 -9.53 6.84
CA TRP A 264 -24.74 -9.97 8.05
C TRP A 264 -23.44 -9.22 8.26
N ALA A 265 -23.23 -8.77 9.49
CA ALA A 265 -21.99 -8.20 9.96
C ALA A 265 -21.62 -8.75 11.34
N ASN A 266 -20.32 -8.81 11.62
CA ASN A 266 -19.77 -9.14 12.94
C ASN A 266 -18.40 -8.47 13.06
N VAL A 267 -18.09 -7.96 14.25
CA VAL A 267 -16.76 -7.46 14.60
C VAL A 267 -16.31 -8.12 15.90
N LYS A 268 -15.05 -8.57 15.92
CA LYS A 268 -14.47 -9.29 17.05
C LYS A 268 -13.02 -8.87 17.27
N ARG A 269 -12.60 -8.85 18.54
CA ARG A 269 -11.18 -8.74 18.89
C ARG A 269 -10.60 -10.12 19.17
N ILE A 270 -9.40 -10.38 18.65
CA ILE A 270 -8.61 -11.58 18.90
C ILE A 270 -7.20 -11.09 19.21
N GLU A 271 -6.80 -11.15 20.49
CA GLU A 271 -5.54 -10.55 20.94
C GLU A 271 -5.42 -9.06 20.54
N ASN A 272 -4.33 -8.69 19.87
CA ASN A 272 -4.09 -7.36 19.33
C ASN A 272 -4.65 -7.17 17.91
N PHE A 273 -5.62 -7.99 17.48
CA PHE A 273 -6.33 -7.85 16.22
C PHE A 273 -7.77 -7.44 16.44
N ILE A 274 -8.30 -6.61 15.54
CA ILE A 274 -9.73 -6.53 15.27
C ILE A 274 -9.99 -7.19 13.92
N THR A 275 -10.95 -8.11 13.88
CA THR A 275 -11.48 -8.71 12.66
C THR A 275 -12.93 -8.31 12.49
N GLY A 276 -13.34 -8.00 11.27
CA GLY A 276 -14.72 -7.65 10.94
C GLY A 276 -15.15 -8.32 9.64
N ILE A 277 -16.37 -8.84 9.59
CA ILE A 277 -16.97 -9.35 8.36
C ILE A 277 -18.22 -8.52 8.08
N PHE A 278 -18.40 -8.14 6.82
CA PHE A 278 -19.50 -7.28 6.38
C PHE A 278 -20.08 -7.77 5.05
N ASP A 279 -21.28 -7.30 4.74
CA ASP A 279 -21.96 -7.39 3.43
C ASP A 279 -22.35 -8.79 2.94
N SER A 280 -22.25 -9.80 3.80
CA SER A 280 -22.65 -11.17 3.46
C SER A 280 -24.15 -11.39 3.62
N THR A 281 -24.78 -12.00 2.61
CA THR A 281 -26.15 -12.51 2.67
C THR A 281 -26.23 -13.87 3.38
N ASN A 282 -25.12 -14.62 3.44
CA ASN A 282 -25.04 -15.95 4.05
C ASN A 282 -24.22 -15.94 5.36
N LYS A 283 -24.92 -16.03 6.50
CA LYS A 283 -24.29 -16.07 7.82
C LYS A 283 -23.23 -17.17 7.97
N GLU A 284 -23.50 -18.38 7.47
CA GLU A 284 -22.58 -19.52 7.63
C GLU A 284 -21.28 -19.30 6.87
N PHE A 285 -21.36 -18.68 5.68
CA PHE A 285 -20.20 -18.30 4.91
C PHE A 285 -19.36 -17.23 5.64
N ALA A 286 -20.00 -16.17 6.14
CA ALA A 286 -19.34 -15.13 6.92
C ALA A 286 -18.69 -15.67 8.21
N GLU A 287 -19.37 -16.57 8.91
CA GLU A 287 -18.89 -17.23 10.12
C GLU A 287 -17.67 -18.11 9.84
N LYS A 288 -17.71 -18.89 8.75
CA LYS A 288 -16.57 -19.70 8.32
C LYS A 288 -15.31 -18.85 8.13
N ILE A 289 -15.41 -17.70 7.46
CA ILE A 289 -14.28 -16.79 7.23
C ILE A 289 -13.68 -16.32 8.56
N LEU A 290 -14.52 -15.87 9.51
CA LEU A 290 -14.04 -15.42 10.83
C LEU A 290 -13.37 -16.54 11.64
N VAL A 291 -13.93 -17.75 11.60
CA VAL A 291 -13.35 -18.94 12.25
C VAL A 291 -11.99 -19.29 11.67
N ASP A 292 -11.84 -19.21 10.35
CA ASP A 292 -10.58 -19.52 9.68
C ASP A 292 -9.49 -18.48 10.03
N ILE A 293 -9.82 -17.21 10.15
CA ILE A 293 -8.89 -16.16 10.61
C ILE A 293 -8.51 -16.39 12.08
N GLU A 294 -9.46 -16.72 12.94
CA GLU A 294 -9.18 -16.95 14.36
C GLU A 294 -8.18 -18.09 14.55
N LYS A 295 -8.29 -19.16 13.74
CA LYS A 295 -7.28 -20.24 13.71
C LYS A 295 -5.92 -19.74 13.23
N LEU A 296 -5.88 -18.90 12.19
CA LEU A 296 -4.63 -18.33 11.67
C LEU A 296 -3.93 -17.42 12.70
N ILE A 297 -4.70 -16.64 13.48
CA ILE A 297 -4.16 -15.78 14.53
C ILE A 297 -3.62 -16.61 15.69
N LYS A 298 -4.41 -17.57 16.21
CA LYS A 298 -4.04 -18.39 17.38
C LYS A 298 -3.01 -19.49 17.13
N SER A 299 -2.67 -19.76 15.88
CA SER A 299 -1.68 -20.80 15.52
C SER A 299 -0.23 -20.33 15.60
N LYS A 300 0.02 -19.11 16.08
CA LYS A 300 1.34 -18.49 16.23
C LYS A 300 1.59 -18.06 17.67
#